data_AF-A0A963DWV3-F1
#
_entry.id   AF-A0A963DWV3-F1
#
_cell.length_a   1.000
_cell.length_b   1.000
_cell.length_c   1.000
_cell.angle_alpha   90.00
_cell.angle_beta   90.00
_cell.angle_gamma   90.00
#
_symmetry.space_group_name_H-M   'P 1'
#
loop_
_entity.id
_entity.type
_entity.pdbx_description
1 polymer ?
#
loop_
_entity_poly.entity_id
_entity_poly.type
_entity_poly.pdbx_seq_one_letter_code
_entity_poly.pdbx_strand_id
1 'polypeptide(L)'
;MNTARYSRILLLVAIVGLLNFGGSWFAQQLDFQIFPRHDSVLHMAVMVASVLYWLLMVLPFVPGMEIGVALMLTLGSEGALLVYLCTVAALSCSFAIGRITPCRPLYLLFSWLHLHKASALLRELEPLNSQQRIAFLNEKAPSKITPFIMKHRLLSIAVLLNLPGNALLGGGGGIGLLVGMSKLVAFRHFVLLVAVAVAPVPLCFYLLGG
;
A
#
# COMPACT_ATOMS: atom_id res chain seq x y z
N MET A 1 1.92 31.81 -11.56
CA MET A 1 1.45 30.41 -11.44
C MET A 1 2.50 29.42 -10.90
N ASN A 2 3.68 29.87 -10.41
CA ASN A 2 4.75 29.00 -9.90
C ASN A 2 4.93 29.01 -8.37
N THR A 3 4.52 30.06 -7.67
CA THR A 3 4.75 30.27 -6.23
C THR A 3 4.02 29.27 -5.33
N ALA A 4 2.81 28.84 -5.71
CA ALA A 4 2.04 27.85 -4.95
C ALA A 4 2.59 26.41 -5.05
N ARG A 5 3.41 26.13 -6.07
CA ARG A 5 4.07 24.82 -6.25
C ARG A 5 5.31 24.72 -5.36
N TYR A 6 6.12 25.78 -5.33
CA TYR A 6 7.28 25.84 -4.46
C TYR A 6 6.90 25.86 -2.98
N SER A 7 5.81 26.54 -2.59
CA SER A 7 5.37 26.55 -1.19
C SER A 7 4.95 25.17 -0.68
N ARG A 8 4.30 24.35 -1.51
CA ARG A 8 3.90 22.97 -1.14
C ARG A 8 5.09 22.03 -1.03
N ILE A 9 6.05 22.14 -1.95
CA ILE A 9 7.29 21.35 -1.90
C ILE A 9 8.13 21.76 -0.69
N LEU A 10 8.24 23.06 -0.41
CA LEU A 10 8.92 23.58 0.78
C LEU A 10 8.27 23.08 2.07
N LEU A 11 6.93 23.05 2.12
CA LEU A 11 6.17 22.57 3.27
C LEU A 11 6.39 21.05 3.49
N LEU A 12 6.38 20.26 2.41
CA LEU A 12 6.72 18.84 2.47
C LEU A 12 8.16 18.59 2.93
N VAL A 13 9.13 19.32 2.37
CA VAL A 13 10.53 19.24 2.77
C VAL A 13 10.73 19.69 4.22
N ALA A 14 10.01 20.73 4.67
CA ALA A 14 10.04 21.18 6.05
C ALA A 14 9.44 20.15 7.02
N ILE A 15 8.34 19.49 6.65
CA ILE A 15 7.75 18.41 7.45
C ILE A 15 8.70 17.21 7.54
N VAL A 16 9.27 16.79 6.41
CA VAL A 16 10.24 15.67 6.36
C VAL A 16 11.50 16.02 7.16
N GLY A 17 11.99 17.26 7.06
CA GLY A 17 13.12 17.76 7.84
C GLY A 17 12.82 17.79 9.34
N LEU A 18 11.65 18.27 9.75
CA LEU A 18 11.21 18.28 11.15
C LEU A 18 11.06 16.87 11.72
N LEU A 19 10.54 15.93 10.94
CA LEU A 19 10.45 14.52 11.34
C LEU A 19 11.82 13.86 11.48
N ASN A 20 12.76 14.20 10.59
CA ASN A 20 14.12 13.65 10.63
C ASN A 20 14.91 14.21 11.81
N PHE A 21 14.88 15.53 12.02
CA PHE A 21 15.59 16.21 13.12
C PHE A 21 14.94 15.93 14.48
N GLY A 22 13.60 15.87 14.50
CA GLY A 22 12.83 15.47 15.68
C GLY A 22 13.10 14.02 16.05
N GLY A 23 13.19 13.12 15.06
CA GLY A 23 13.54 11.72 15.26
C GLY A 23 14.95 11.53 15.84
N SER A 24 15.96 12.25 15.32
CA SER A 24 17.32 12.16 15.85
C SER A 24 17.47 12.79 17.24
N TRP A 25 16.78 13.91 17.51
CA TRP A 25 16.76 14.54 18.83
C TRP A 25 16.02 13.68 19.86
N PHE A 26 14.92 13.03 19.46
CA PHE A 26 14.17 12.10 20.29
C PHE A 26 14.97 10.83 20.59
N ALA A 27 15.72 10.32 19.61
CA ALA A 27 16.64 9.19 19.80
C ALA A 27 17.77 9.53 20.79
N GLN A 28 18.33 10.75 20.74
CA GLN A 28 19.39 11.18 21.65
C GLN A 28 18.93 11.36 23.09
N GLN A 29 17.66 11.72 23.33
CA GLN A 29 17.11 11.76 24.69
C GLN A 29 16.77 10.36 25.24
N LEU A 30 16.58 9.38 24.37
CA LEU A 30 16.35 7.97 24.75
C LEU A 30 17.66 7.21 25.01
N ASP A 31 18.82 7.73 24.58
CA ASP A 31 20.12 7.06 24.72
C ASP A 31 20.70 7.14 26.14
N PHE A 32 20.05 7.86 27.05
CA PHE A 32 20.35 7.81 28.48
C PHE A 32 19.42 6.79 29.16
N GLN A 33 19.96 5.57 29.41
CA GLN A 33 19.47 4.50 30.30
C GLN A 33 18.88 3.21 29.67
N ILE A 34 19.08 2.89 28.39
CA ILE A 34 18.63 1.59 27.84
C ILE A 34 19.71 0.50 28.04
N PHE A 35 20.01 0.18 29.31
CA PHE A 35 20.54 -1.11 29.74
C PHE A 35 20.06 -1.37 31.18
N PRO A 36 18.81 -1.82 31.34
CA PRO A 36 18.63 -3.10 32.00
C PRO A 36 17.40 -3.88 31.47
N ARG A 37 17.67 -4.99 30.78
CA ARG A 37 16.88 -6.24 30.70
C ARG A 37 15.46 -6.20 31.33
N HIS A 38 14.53 -5.50 30.69
CA HIS A 38 13.09 -5.62 30.96
C HIS A 38 12.41 -6.01 29.66
N ASP A 39 11.97 -7.26 29.58
CA ASP A 39 11.29 -7.84 28.41
C ASP A 39 10.07 -7.00 27.98
N SER A 40 9.45 -6.26 28.92
CA SER A 40 8.30 -5.39 28.68
C SER A 40 8.59 -4.21 27.73
N VAL A 41 9.78 -3.59 27.79
CA VAL A 41 10.12 -2.45 26.93
C VAL A 41 10.33 -2.90 25.49
N LEU A 42 10.98 -4.07 25.30
CA LEU A 42 11.20 -4.65 23.99
C LEU A 42 9.88 -5.08 23.34
N HIS A 43 8.99 -5.74 24.09
CA HIS A 43 7.66 -6.08 23.59
C HIS A 43 6.84 -4.84 23.22
N MET A 44 6.90 -3.78 24.04
CA MET A 44 6.22 -2.52 23.74
C MET A 44 6.76 -1.86 22.46
N ALA A 45 8.09 -1.83 22.29
CA ALA A 45 8.72 -1.30 21.07
C ALA A 45 8.30 -2.07 19.81
N VAL A 46 8.29 -3.40 19.87
CA VAL A 46 7.84 -4.27 18.76
C VAL A 46 6.37 -4.02 18.44
N MET A 47 5.51 -3.91 19.46
CA MET A 47 4.09 -3.61 19.28
C MET A 47 3.87 -2.25 18.61
N VAL A 48 4.56 -1.21 19.07
CA VAL A 48 4.49 0.14 18.49
C VAL A 48 4.99 0.12 17.04
N ALA A 49 6.12 -0.52 16.78
CA ALA A 49 6.68 -0.67 15.42
C ALA A 49 5.70 -1.41 14.49
N SER A 50 5.02 -2.44 14.98
CA SER A 50 4.04 -3.22 14.21
C SER A 50 2.78 -2.44 13.89
N VAL A 51 2.27 -1.67 14.86
CA VAL A 51 1.13 -0.77 14.63
C VAL A 51 1.50 0.32 13.62
N LEU A 52 2.68 0.93 13.76
CA LEU A 52 3.17 1.94 12.84
C LEU A 52 3.36 1.36 11.43
N TYR A 53 3.95 0.16 11.33
CA TYR A 53 4.10 -0.58 10.09
C TYR A 53 2.74 -0.85 9.43
N TRP A 54 1.78 -1.37 10.20
CA TRP A 54 0.42 -1.62 9.71
C TRP A 54 -0.25 -0.34 9.18
N LEU A 55 -0.18 0.76 9.95
CA LEU A 55 -0.73 2.06 9.53
C LEU A 55 -0.10 2.56 8.22
N LEU A 56 1.23 2.50 8.14
CA LEU A 56 1.97 2.89 6.95
C LEU A 56 1.61 2.03 5.74
N MET A 57 1.45 0.72 5.93
CA MET A 57 1.13 -0.24 4.88
C MET A 57 -0.32 -0.08 4.34
N VAL A 58 -1.25 0.39 5.17
CA VAL A 58 -2.63 0.69 4.74
C VAL A 58 -2.65 1.86 3.76
N LEU A 59 -1.77 2.85 3.96
CA LEU A 59 -1.74 4.09 3.21
C LEU A 59 -1.25 3.89 1.77
N PRO A 60 -1.84 4.60 0.79
CA PRO A 60 -1.36 4.58 -0.58
C PRO A 60 -0.03 5.34 -0.72
N PHE A 61 0.77 4.94 -1.70
CA PHE A 61 2.07 5.51 -2.08
C PHE A 61 3.19 5.35 -1.05
N VAL A 62 2.96 4.57 0.01
CA VAL A 62 4.00 4.22 0.98
C VAL A 62 4.76 2.97 0.50
N PRO A 63 6.10 2.97 0.53
CA PRO A 63 6.93 1.80 0.19
C PRO A 63 6.88 0.75 1.33
N GLY A 64 5.69 0.22 1.58
CA GLY A 64 5.45 -0.64 2.74
C GLY A 64 6.07 -2.03 2.62
N MET A 65 6.34 -2.51 1.39
CA MET A 65 7.08 -3.77 1.22
C MET A 65 8.55 -3.60 1.63
N GLU A 66 9.17 -2.50 1.22
CA GLU A 66 10.55 -2.16 1.55
C GLU A 66 10.70 -1.92 3.06
N ILE A 67 9.74 -1.24 3.68
CA ILE A 67 9.68 -1.07 5.15
C ILE A 67 9.51 -2.43 5.85
N GLY A 68 8.65 -3.31 5.32
CA GLY A 68 8.46 -4.65 5.87
C GLY A 68 9.73 -5.49 5.83
N VAL A 69 10.48 -5.43 4.72
CA VAL A 69 11.80 -6.08 4.61
C VAL A 69 12.81 -5.49 5.60
N ALA A 70 12.87 -4.17 5.74
CA ALA A 70 13.74 -3.53 6.72
C ALA A 70 13.40 -3.95 8.16
N LEU A 71 12.11 -4.08 8.48
CA LEU A 71 11.65 -4.53 9.78
C LEU A 71 11.98 -6.00 10.05
N MET A 72 11.85 -6.88 9.04
CA MET A 72 12.28 -8.28 9.12
C MET A 72 13.79 -8.43 9.30
N LEU A 73 14.60 -7.60 8.64
CA LEU A 73 16.06 -7.56 8.84
C LEU A 73 16.44 -7.09 10.26
N THR A 74 15.61 -6.25 10.88
CA THR A 74 15.88 -5.70 12.23
C THR A 74 15.41 -6.64 13.35
N LEU A 75 14.26 -7.30 13.16
CA LEU A 75 13.64 -8.19 14.15
C LEU A 75 14.03 -9.66 13.97
N GLY A 76 14.69 -10.01 12.86
CA GLY A 76 15.06 -11.38 12.51
C GLY A 76 13.85 -12.26 12.14
N SER A 77 14.03 -13.58 12.23
CA SER A 77 13.01 -14.59 11.90
C SER A 77 11.72 -14.45 12.72
N GLU A 78 11.83 -14.03 13.99
CA GLU A 78 10.69 -13.80 14.89
C GLU A 78 9.77 -12.67 14.37
N GLY A 79 10.36 -11.67 13.71
CA GLY A 79 9.60 -10.58 13.08
C GLY A 79 8.88 -11.00 11.80
N ALA A 80 9.32 -12.06 11.11
CA ALA A 80 8.79 -12.42 9.79
C ALA A 80 7.29 -12.75 9.82
N LEU A 81 6.85 -13.54 10.82
CA LEU A 81 5.43 -13.87 10.98
C LEU A 81 4.60 -12.63 11.33
N LEU A 82 5.13 -11.76 12.20
CA LEU A 82 4.46 -10.54 12.63
C LEU A 82 4.28 -9.58 11.45
N VAL A 83 5.34 -9.35 10.67
CA VAL A 83 5.29 -8.52 9.46
C VAL A 83 4.29 -9.10 8.48
N TYR A 84 4.34 -10.41 8.20
CA TYR A 84 3.37 -11.07 7.31
C TYR A 84 1.92 -10.82 7.73
N LEU A 85 1.58 -11.05 9.00
CA LEU A 85 0.22 -10.83 9.51
C LEU A 85 -0.20 -9.36 9.39
N CYS A 86 0.69 -8.44 9.74
CA CYS A 86 0.45 -7.01 9.57
C CYS A 86 0.24 -6.63 8.10
N THR A 87 1.02 -7.16 7.16
CA THR A 87 0.87 -6.88 5.73
C THR A 87 -0.47 -7.37 5.21
N VAL A 88 -0.84 -8.63 5.52
CA VAL A 88 -2.13 -9.20 5.08
C VAL A 88 -3.30 -8.41 5.67
N ALA A 89 -3.24 -8.06 6.95
CA ALA A 89 -4.26 -7.25 7.61
C ALA A 89 -4.35 -5.85 7.00
N ALA A 90 -3.23 -5.17 6.79
CA ALA A 90 -3.17 -3.82 6.24
C ALA A 90 -3.74 -3.75 4.81
N LEU A 91 -3.34 -4.68 3.94
CA LEU A 91 -3.84 -4.76 2.57
C LEU A 91 -5.33 -5.08 2.52
N SER A 92 -5.80 -5.97 3.40
CA SER A 92 -7.22 -6.29 3.54
C SER A 92 -8.03 -5.06 4.00
N CYS A 93 -7.51 -4.30 4.96
CA CYS A 93 -8.10 -3.04 5.41
C CYS A 93 -8.12 -2.00 4.28
N SER A 94 -7.02 -1.83 3.56
CA SER A 94 -6.95 -0.89 2.44
C SER A 94 -7.96 -1.23 1.35
N PHE A 95 -8.11 -2.52 1.01
CA PHE A 95 -9.16 -2.99 0.11
C PHE A 95 -10.58 -2.73 0.65
N ALA A 96 -10.82 -2.98 1.95
CA ALA A 96 -12.13 -2.71 2.56
C ALA A 96 -12.48 -1.22 2.51
N ILE A 97 -11.52 -0.35 2.86
CA ILE A 97 -11.65 1.11 2.74
C ILE A 97 -11.98 1.47 1.28
N GLY A 98 -11.24 0.92 0.32
CA GLY A 98 -11.49 1.15 -1.10
C GLY A 98 -12.89 0.72 -1.53
N ARG A 99 -13.38 -0.41 -1.04
CA ARG A 99 -14.72 -0.95 -1.38
C ARG A 99 -15.86 -0.09 -0.83
N ILE A 100 -15.67 0.49 0.36
CA ILE A 100 -16.65 1.39 1.01
C ILE A 100 -16.59 2.78 0.35
N THR A 101 -15.42 3.20 -0.13
CA THR A 101 -15.22 4.50 -0.75
C THR A 101 -16.05 4.62 -2.06
N PRO A 102 -16.95 5.63 -2.18
CA PRO A 102 -17.69 5.88 -3.42
C PRO A 102 -16.75 6.25 -4.57
N CYS A 103 -17.17 6.12 -5.84
CA CYS A 103 -16.32 6.44 -7.01
C CYS A 103 -15.99 7.95 -7.18
N ARG A 104 -16.56 8.85 -6.37
CA ARG A 104 -16.39 10.30 -6.45
C ARG A 104 -14.98 10.88 -6.19
N PRO A 105 -14.14 10.38 -5.25
CA PRO A 105 -12.80 10.93 -5.03
C PRO A 105 -11.81 10.58 -6.16
N LEU A 106 -12.13 9.59 -7.01
CA LEU A 106 -11.36 9.25 -8.21
C LEU A 106 -11.41 10.37 -9.26
N TYR A 107 -12.54 11.08 -9.36
CA TYR A 107 -12.66 12.30 -10.16
C TYR A 107 -11.73 13.40 -9.65
N LEU A 108 -11.63 13.57 -8.33
CA LEU A 108 -10.76 14.58 -7.71
C LEU A 108 -9.28 14.21 -7.86
N LEU A 109 -8.91 12.94 -7.70
CA LEU A 109 -7.53 12.50 -7.87
C LEU A 109 -7.08 12.58 -9.35
N PHE A 110 -7.91 12.15 -10.31
CA PHE A 110 -7.57 12.24 -11.74
C PHE A 110 -7.58 13.68 -12.28
N SER A 111 -8.47 14.54 -11.79
CA SER A 111 -8.44 15.98 -12.12
C SER A 111 -7.25 16.68 -11.48
N TRP A 112 -6.88 16.32 -10.24
CA TRP A 112 -5.67 16.80 -9.58
C TRP A 112 -4.38 16.34 -10.26
N LEU A 113 -4.40 15.17 -10.92
CA LEU A 113 -3.31 14.65 -11.76
C LEU A 113 -3.38 15.10 -13.23
N HIS A 114 -4.29 16.03 -13.61
CA HIS A 114 -4.52 16.51 -14.98
C HIS A 114 -4.74 15.42 -16.06
N LEU A 115 -5.24 14.25 -15.66
CA LEU A 115 -5.56 13.14 -16.57
C LEU A 115 -7.00 13.25 -17.08
N HIS A 116 -7.29 14.31 -17.82
CA HIS A 116 -8.64 14.65 -18.31
C HIS A 116 -9.33 13.52 -19.11
N LYS A 117 -8.55 12.68 -19.81
CA LYS A 117 -9.06 11.51 -20.55
C LYS A 117 -9.56 10.39 -19.62
N ALA A 118 -8.87 10.16 -18.50
CA ALA A 118 -9.26 9.15 -17.53
C ALA A 118 -10.54 9.57 -16.77
N SER A 119 -10.68 10.86 -16.46
CA SER A 119 -11.90 11.39 -15.86
C SER A 119 -13.11 11.31 -16.79
N ALA A 120 -12.93 11.51 -18.11
CA ALA A 120 -14.00 11.39 -19.09
C ALA A 120 -14.49 9.93 -19.22
N LEU A 121 -13.54 8.97 -19.31
CA LEU A 121 -13.86 7.54 -19.32
C LEU A 121 -14.59 7.09 -18.07
N LEU A 122 -14.17 7.55 -16.89
CA LEU A 122 -14.84 7.22 -15.63
C LEU A 122 -16.28 7.74 -15.55
N ARG A 123 -16.56 8.90 -16.17
CA ARG A 123 -17.92 9.46 -16.25
C ARG A 123 -18.84 8.61 -17.12
N GLU A 124 -18.30 8.03 -18.19
CA GLU A 124 -19.02 7.09 -19.05
C GLU A 124 -19.24 5.72 -18.36
N LEU A 125 -18.36 5.34 -17.42
CA LEU A 125 -18.44 4.06 -16.68
C LEU A 125 -19.29 4.09 -15.41
N GLU A 126 -19.51 5.27 -14.82
CA GLU A 126 -20.27 5.46 -13.58
C GLU A 126 -21.71 4.89 -13.63
N PRO A 127 -22.50 5.10 -14.71
CA PRO A 127 -23.85 4.55 -14.80
C PRO A 127 -23.90 3.06 -15.17
N LEU A 128 -22.78 2.44 -15.58
CA LEU A 128 -22.76 1.08 -16.11
C LEU A 128 -22.72 0.02 -15.01
N ASN A 129 -23.48 -1.08 -15.22
CA ASN A 129 -23.40 -2.27 -14.38
C ASN A 129 -22.07 -3.02 -14.59
N SER A 130 -21.75 -4.00 -13.72
CA SER A 130 -20.46 -4.72 -13.79
C SER A 130 -20.19 -5.43 -15.13
N GLN A 131 -21.20 -5.98 -15.81
CA GLN A 131 -21.02 -6.63 -17.12
C GLN A 131 -20.82 -5.60 -18.24
N GLN A 132 -21.62 -4.52 -18.24
CA GLN A 132 -21.53 -3.42 -19.20
C GLN A 132 -20.20 -2.67 -19.10
N ARG A 133 -19.67 -2.53 -17.87
CA ARG A 133 -18.36 -1.92 -17.61
C ARG A 133 -17.23 -2.74 -18.24
N ILE A 134 -17.31 -4.07 -18.20
CA ILE A 134 -16.31 -4.96 -18.82
C ILE A 134 -16.39 -4.88 -20.35
N ALA A 135 -17.59 -4.87 -20.92
CA ALA A 135 -17.79 -4.75 -22.37
C ALA A 135 -17.22 -3.42 -22.92
N PHE A 136 -17.54 -2.31 -22.26
CA PHE A 136 -17.04 -0.99 -22.62
C PHE A 136 -15.50 -0.87 -22.51
N LEU A 137 -14.91 -1.46 -21.46
CA LEU A 137 -13.45 -1.48 -21.31
C LEU A 137 -12.77 -2.32 -22.39
N ASN A 138 -13.37 -3.44 -22.80
CA ASN A 138 -12.85 -4.26 -23.91
C ASN A 138 -12.90 -3.53 -25.26
N GLU A 139 -13.89 -2.65 -25.47
CA GLU A 139 -14.07 -1.89 -26.71
C GLU A 139 -13.04 -0.75 -26.85
N LYS A 140 -12.71 -0.06 -25.75
CA LYS A 140 -11.82 1.12 -25.77
C LYS A 140 -10.35 0.83 -25.46
N ALA A 141 -10.00 -0.35 -24.94
CA ALA A 141 -8.64 -0.65 -24.50
C ALA A 141 -7.78 -1.30 -25.60
N PRO A 142 -6.45 -1.04 -25.64
CA PRO A 142 -5.54 -1.61 -26.64
C PRO A 142 -5.56 -3.14 -26.62
N SER A 143 -5.97 -3.75 -27.73
CA SER A 143 -6.43 -5.14 -27.84
C SER A 143 -5.46 -6.24 -27.42
N LYS A 144 -4.15 -5.95 -27.30
CA LYS A 144 -3.14 -6.97 -27.00
C LYS A 144 -2.98 -7.31 -25.52
N ILE A 145 -3.25 -6.38 -24.60
CA ILE A 145 -2.93 -6.57 -23.15
C ILE A 145 -4.20 -6.70 -22.30
N THR A 146 -5.28 -6.05 -22.72
CA THR A 146 -6.60 -6.07 -22.06
C THR A 146 -7.15 -7.47 -21.79
N PRO A 147 -7.21 -8.40 -22.78
CA PRO A 147 -7.80 -9.71 -22.53
C PRO A 147 -6.99 -10.53 -21.51
N PHE A 148 -5.66 -10.37 -21.48
CA PHE A 148 -4.82 -11.07 -20.51
C PHE A 148 -5.01 -10.54 -19.08
N ILE A 149 -5.05 -9.21 -18.90
CA ILE A 149 -5.28 -8.57 -17.59
C ILE A 149 -6.68 -8.90 -17.06
N MET A 150 -7.70 -8.90 -17.92
CA MET A 150 -9.07 -9.20 -17.52
C MET A 150 -9.27 -10.69 -17.22
N LYS A 151 -8.66 -11.59 -18.00
CA LYS A 151 -8.73 -13.05 -17.79
C LYS A 151 -7.95 -13.49 -16.55
N HIS A 152 -6.77 -12.91 -16.30
CA HIS A 152 -5.90 -13.25 -15.18
C HIS A 152 -5.81 -12.12 -14.15
N ARG A 153 -6.97 -11.59 -13.77
CA ARG A 153 -7.06 -10.41 -12.91
C ARG A 153 -6.43 -10.60 -11.53
N LEU A 154 -6.68 -11.74 -10.88
CA LEU A 154 -6.05 -12.08 -9.60
C LEU A 154 -4.53 -12.19 -9.74
N LEU A 155 -4.05 -12.81 -10.81
CA LEU A 155 -2.62 -12.92 -11.10
C LEU A 155 -1.99 -11.54 -11.34
N SER A 156 -2.68 -10.68 -12.10
CA SER A 156 -2.23 -9.32 -12.37
C SER A 156 -2.06 -8.51 -11.08
N ILE A 157 -3.01 -8.66 -10.14
CA ILE A 157 -2.93 -8.03 -8.82
C ILE A 157 -1.76 -8.61 -8.02
N ALA A 158 -1.56 -9.93 -8.02
CA ALA A 158 -0.43 -10.56 -7.33
C ALA A 158 0.93 -10.07 -7.86
N VAL A 159 1.06 -9.91 -9.18
CA VAL A 159 2.25 -9.36 -9.83
C VAL A 159 2.44 -7.91 -9.41
N LEU A 160 1.40 -7.08 -9.49
CA LEU A 160 1.46 -5.66 -9.07
C LEU A 160 1.92 -5.49 -7.62
N LEU A 161 1.45 -6.34 -6.72
CA LEU A 161 1.85 -6.29 -5.30
C LEU A 161 3.31 -6.67 -5.09
N ASN A 162 3.89 -7.53 -5.93
CA ASN A 162 5.27 -8.01 -5.80
C ASN A 162 6.27 -7.31 -6.73
N LEU A 163 5.83 -6.37 -7.57
CA LEU A 163 6.73 -5.60 -8.42
C LEU A 163 7.61 -4.69 -7.55
N PRO A 164 8.94 -4.67 -7.77
CA PRO A 164 9.82 -3.71 -7.11
C PRO A 164 9.42 -2.29 -7.53
N GLY A 165 9.40 -1.36 -6.57
CA GLY A 165 8.97 0.02 -6.82
C GLY A 165 7.46 0.15 -7.05
N ASN A 166 6.65 -0.81 -6.60
CA ASN A 166 5.19 -0.69 -6.62
C ASN A 166 4.67 0.58 -5.91
N ALA A 167 5.46 1.20 -5.03
CA ALA A 167 5.21 2.50 -4.42
C ALA A 167 4.87 3.60 -5.45
N LEU A 168 5.52 3.58 -6.62
CA LEU A 168 5.23 4.50 -7.73
C LEU A 168 3.81 4.31 -8.30
N LEU A 169 3.28 3.11 -8.21
CA LEU A 169 1.94 2.74 -8.65
C LEU A 169 0.90 2.83 -7.50
N GLY A 170 1.30 3.34 -6.33
CA GLY A 170 0.45 3.43 -5.14
C GLY A 170 0.83 2.49 -4.00
N GLY A 171 1.88 1.68 -4.14
CA GLY A 171 2.30 0.71 -3.13
C GLY A 171 1.28 -0.41 -2.93
N GLY A 172 1.56 -1.31 -1.99
CA GLY A 172 0.61 -2.38 -1.67
C GLY A 172 -0.75 -1.84 -1.21
N GLY A 173 -0.75 -0.84 -0.31
CA GLY A 173 -1.96 -0.17 0.16
C GLY A 173 -2.77 0.45 -0.97
N GLY A 174 -2.15 1.26 -1.84
CA GLY A 174 -2.86 1.89 -2.96
C GLY A 174 -3.39 0.90 -3.98
N ILE A 175 -2.66 -0.19 -4.26
CA ILE A 175 -3.18 -1.28 -5.10
C ILE A 175 -4.41 -1.91 -4.44
N GLY A 176 -4.35 -2.23 -3.14
CA GLY A 176 -5.48 -2.77 -2.39
C GLY A 176 -6.69 -1.85 -2.43
N LEU A 177 -6.48 -0.56 -2.17
CA LEU A 177 -7.50 0.49 -2.24
C LEU A 177 -8.17 0.54 -3.62
N LEU A 178 -7.39 0.65 -4.70
CA LEU A 178 -7.90 0.73 -6.09
C LEU A 178 -8.67 -0.54 -6.48
N VAL A 179 -8.16 -1.71 -6.10
CA VAL A 179 -8.84 -2.98 -6.35
C VAL A 179 -10.15 -3.06 -5.54
N GLY A 180 -10.19 -2.57 -4.31
CA GLY A 180 -11.40 -2.43 -3.50
C GLY A 180 -12.44 -1.53 -4.16
N MET A 181 -12.01 -0.34 -4.59
CA MET A 181 -12.87 0.64 -5.28
C MET A 181 -13.47 0.11 -6.56
N SER A 182 -12.76 -0.77 -7.29
CA SER A 182 -13.29 -1.39 -8.50
C SER A 182 -14.56 -2.22 -8.25
N LYS A 183 -14.72 -2.76 -7.03
CA LYS A 183 -15.79 -3.71 -6.63
C LYS A 183 -15.88 -4.99 -7.48
N LEU A 184 -14.90 -5.22 -8.35
CA LEU A 184 -14.88 -6.35 -9.27
C LEU A 184 -14.28 -7.62 -8.61
N VAL A 185 -13.59 -7.53 -7.46
CA VAL A 185 -13.10 -8.69 -6.67
C VAL A 185 -13.93 -8.81 -5.40
N ALA A 186 -14.32 -10.03 -4.99
CA ALA A 186 -14.95 -10.23 -3.68
C ALA A 186 -13.90 -10.18 -2.56
N PHE A 187 -14.26 -9.65 -1.38
CA PHE A 187 -13.34 -9.49 -0.25
C PHE A 187 -12.57 -10.77 0.08
N ARG A 188 -13.28 -11.91 0.18
CA ARG A 188 -12.66 -13.22 0.50
C ARG A 188 -11.57 -13.63 -0.50
N HIS A 189 -11.83 -13.45 -1.80
CA HIS A 189 -10.84 -13.75 -2.84
C HIS A 189 -9.62 -12.84 -2.76
N PHE A 190 -9.83 -11.57 -2.39
CA PHE A 190 -8.72 -10.64 -2.20
C PHE A 190 -7.86 -11.01 -0.99
N VAL A 191 -8.46 -11.37 0.15
CA VAL A 191 -7.71 -11.83 1.33
C VAL A 191 -6.89 -13.08 1.03
N LEU A 192 -7.50 -14.08 0.37
CA LEU A 192 -6.78 -15.29 -0.05
C LEU A 192 -5.64 -14.98 -1.01
N LEU A 193 -5.89 -14.11 -1.99
CA LEU A 193 -4.87 -13.68 -2.94
C LEU A 193 -3.67 -13.04 -2.22
N VAL A 194 -3.93 -12.10 -1.31
CA VAL A 194 -2.87 -11.38 -0.60
C VAL A 194 -2.11 -12.32 0.34
N ALA A 195 -2.80 -13.21 1.05
CA ALA A 195 -2.15 -14.21 1.91
C ALA A 195 -1.13 -15.04 1.12
N VAL A 196 -1.51 -15.50 -0.08
CA VAL A 196 -0.61 -16.27 -0.95
C VAL A 196 0.47 -15.38 -1.58
N ALA A 197 0.11 -14.17 -2.04
CA ALA A 197 1.01 -13.30 -2.78
C ALA A 197 2.10 -12.68 -1.90
N VAL A 198 1.83 -12.45 -0.61
CA VAL A 198 2.79 -11.87 0.33
C VAL A 198 3.68 -12.93 0.98
N ALA A 199 3.20 -14.17 1.11
CA ALA A 199 3.90 -15.25 1.81
C ALA A 199 5.35 -15.53 1.38
N PRO A 200 5.76 -15.42 0.09
CA PRO A 200 7.10 -15.81 -0.34
C PRO A 200 8.23 -15.11 0.42
N VAL A 201 8.14 -13.79 0.62
CA VAL A 201 9.21 -13.01 1.25
C VAL A 201 9.35 -13.37 2.75
N PRO A 202 8.29 -13.31 3.58
CA PRO A 202 8.40 -13.70 4.99
C PRO A 202 8.75 -15.18 5.19
N LEU A 203 8.26 -16.08 4.32
CA LEU A 203 8.64 -17.50 4.37
C LEU A 203 10.12 -17.71 4.12
N CYS A 204 10.71 -16.99 3.15
CA CYS A 204 12.16 -17.04 2.93
C CYS A 204 12.93 -16.61 4.18
N PHE A 205 12.54 -15.51 4.83
CA PHE A 205 13.18 -15.05 6.07
C PHE A 205 13.01 -16.04 7.23
N TYR A 206 11.84 -16.66 7.35
CA TYR A 206 11.56 -17.64 8.41
C TYR A 206 12.35 -18.94 8.21
N LEU A 207 12.42 -19.45 6.98
CA LEU A 207 13.08 -20.73 6.67
C LEU A 207 14.61 -20.62 6.58
N LEU A 208 15.13 -19.51 6.06
CA LEU A 208 16.56 -19.33 5.84
C LEU A 208 17.29 -18.82 7.09
N GLY A 209 16.56 -18.41 8.14
CA GLY A 209 17.14 -17.84 9.35
C GLY A 209 17.92 -16.57 9.01
N GLY A 210 17.20 -15.45 8.86
CA GLY A 210 17.74 -14.15 8.47
C GLY A 210 19.06 -13.77 9.13
#